data_AF-A0AA48GI45-F1
#
_entry.id   AF-A0AA48GI45-F1
#
_cell.length_a   1.000
_cell.length_b   1.000
_cell.length_c   1.000
_cell.angle_alpha   90.00
_cell.angle_beta   90.00
_cell.angle_gamma   90.00
#
_symmetry.space_group_name_H-M   'P 1'
#
loop_
_entity.id
_entity.type
_entity.pdbx_description
1 polymer ?
#
loop_
_entity_poly.entity_id
_entity_poly.type
_entity_poly.pdbx_seq_one_letter_code
_entity_poly.pdbx_strand_id
1 'polypeptide(L)'
;MLHSLPALLNDLEARLIAGEDPIPLLATVRWQEVIGWPRDREEALRLQTRLRNLKILITTLEAPLRATLAKLSDSATYAPKGGVPLPPTVSVRLHQNA
;
A
#
# COMPACT_ATOMS: atom_id res chain seq x y z
N MET A 1 20.77 13.46 4.26
CA MET A 1 20.91 12.94 5.63
C MET A 1 21.29 11.48 5.49
N LEU A 2 22.39 11.06 6.12
CA LEU A 2 22.70 9.64 6.21
C LEU A 2 21.66 8.99 7.13
N HIS A 3 20.86 8.08 6.60
CA HIS A 3 19.93 7.30 7.40
C HIS A 3 20.59 5.96 7.74
N SER A 4 20.57 5.57 9.02
CA SER A 4 20.85 4.18 9.35
C SER A 4 19.62 3.34 9.01
N LEU A 5 19.83 2.18 8.38
CA LEU A 5 18.76 1.25 8.02
C LEU A 5 17.90 0.89 9.24
N PRO A 6 18.45 0.62 10.45
CA PRO A 6 17.64 0.36 11.64
C PRO A 6 16.74 1.54 12.03
N ALA A 7 17.26 2.78 11.99
CA ALA A 7 16.48 3.96 12.33
C ALA A 7 15.39 4.22 11.29
N LEU A 8 15.69 4.07 10.00
CA LEU A 8 14.71 4.20 8.93
C LEU A 8 13.54 3.22 9.09
N LEU A 9 13.85 1.97 9.46
CA LEU A 9 12.82 0.96 9.72
C LEU A 9 12.00 1.26 10.96
N ASN A 10 12.61 1.82 12.02
CA ASN A 10 11.87 2.27 13.21
C ASN A 10 10.88 3.40 12.86
N ASP A 11 11.33 4.41 12.10
CA ASP A 11 10.49 5.55 11.72
C ASP A 11 9.35 5.12 10.79
N LEU A 12 9.61 4.19 9.87
CA LEU A 12 8.60 3.62 8.99
C LEU A 12 7.55 2.85 9.80
N GLU A 13 7.97 2.03 10.75
CA GLU A 13 7.10 1.27 11.63
C GLU A 13 6.21 2.21 12.47
N ALA A 14 6.80 3.24 13.08
CA ALA A 14 6.08 4.21 13.88
C ALA A 14 4.99 4.96 13.07
N ARG A 15 5.32 5.38 11.85
CA ARG A 15 4.36 6.04 10.94
C ARG A 15 3.21 5.11 10.55
N LEU A 16 3.53 3.87 10.19
CA LEU A 16 2.51 2.88 9.85
C LEU A 16 1.58 2.58 11.04
N ILE A 17 2.11 2.50 12.26
CA ILE A 17 1.31 2.31 13.47
C ILE A 17 0.43 3.53 13.75
N ALA A 18 0.94 4.74 13.53
CA ALA A 18 0.20 5.99 13.67
C ALA A 18 -0.85 6.21 12.55
N GLY A 19 -0.87 5.37 11.51
CA GLY A 19 -1.74 5.53 10.34
C GLY A 19 -1.29 6.67 9.40
N GLU A 20 -0.05 7.15 9.54
CA GLU A 20 0.54 8.15 8.67
C GLU A 20 1.05 7.55 7.36
N ASP A 21 1.05 8.34 6.28
CA ASP A 21 1.65 7.94 5.01
C ASP A 21 3.19 7.82 5.14
N PRO A 22 3.78 6.64 4.88
CA PRO A 22 5.22 6.45 4.92
C PRO A 22 5.93 6.91 3.63
N ILE A 23 5.22 7.19 2.53
CA ILE A 23 5.84 7.56 1.24
C ILE A 23 6.71 8.82 1.33
N PRO A 24 6.29 9.91 2.00
CA PRO A 24 7.13 11.09 2.16
C PRO A 24 8.47 10.78 2.85
N LEU A 25 8.47 9.88 3.84
CA LEU A 25 9.72 9.44 4.49
C LEU A 25 10.61 8.74 3.46
N LEU A 26 10.09 7.74 2.75
CA LEU A 26 10.84 6.95 1.77
C LEU A 26 11.37 7.80 0.60
N ALA A 27 10.64 8.82 0.18
CA ALA A 27 11.03 9.73 -0.90
C ALA A 27 12.24 10.61 -0.54
N THR A 28 12.45 10.88 0.76
CA THR A 28 13.61 11.68 1.23
C THR A 28 14.88 10.86 1.41
N VAL A 29 14.79 9.53 1.38
CA VAL A 29 15.92 8.64 1.62
C VAL A 29 16.79 8.51 0.37
N ARG A 30 18.08 8.83 0.52
CA ARG A 30 19.11 8.48 -0.45
C ARG A 30 19.61 7.06 -0.19
N TRP A 31 19.03 6.08 -0.86
CA TRP A 31 19.32 4.66 -0.64
C TRP A 31 20.81 4.27 -0.76
N GLN A 32 21.56 4.98 -1.61
CA GLN A 32 23.00 4.79 -1.78
C GLN A 32 23.83 5.23 -0.56
N GLU A 33 23.28 6.13 0.27
CA GLU A 33 23.92 6.67 1.47
C GLU A 33 23.44 5.96 2.75
N VAL A 34 22.57 4.95 2.64
CA VAL A 34 22.03 4.23 3.80
C VAL A 34 23.11 3.32 4.39
N ILE A 35 23.35 3.47 5.69
CA ILE A 35 24.36 2.71 6.44
C ILE A 35 23.69 1.71 7.40
N GLY A 36 24.47 0.75 7.91
CA GLY A 36 23.94 -0.26 8.83
C GLY A 36 23.19 -1.39 8.13
N TRP A 37 23.58 -1.70 6.89
CA TRP A 37 23.22 -2.95 6.23
C TRP A 37 23.76 -4.14 7.04
N PRO A 38 23.04 -5.28 7.03
CA PRO A 38 23.45 -6.47 7.75
C PRO A 38 24.84 -6.94 7.28
N ARG A 39 25.69 -7.28 8.25
CA ARG A 39 27.08 -7.70 8.02
C ARG A 39 27.25 -9.21 7.97
N ASP A 40 26.29 -9.94 8.53
CA ASP A 40 26.27 -11.39 8.55
C ASP A 40 24.88 -11.96 8.24
N ARG A 41 24.84 -13.29 8.13
CA ARG A 41 23.63 -14.04 7.81
C ARG A 41 22.54 -13.87 8.87
N GLU A 42 22.92 -13.78 10.14
CA GLU A 42 21.96 -13.70 11.23
C GLU A 42 21.27 -12.33 11.22
N GLU A 43 22.03 -11.25 11.07
CA GLU A 43 21.53 -9.90 10.88
C GLU A 43 20.62 -9.79 9.65
N ALA A 44 20.99 -10.44 8.54
CA ALA A 44 20.17 -10.47 7.33
C ALA A 44 18.82 -11.18 7.55
N LEU A 45 18.80 -12.30 8.29
CA LEU A 45 17.57 -13.01 8.63
C LEU A 45 16.67 -12.21 9.57
N ARG A 46 17.26 -11.48 10.54
CA ARG A 46 16.51 -10.55 11.40
C ARG A 46 15.88 -9.42 10.58
N LEU A 47 16.65 -8.81 9.67
CA LEU A 47 16.15 -7.78 8.76
C LEU A 47 15.00 -8.31 7.89
N GLN A 48 15.15 -9.51 7.31
CA GLN A 48 14.12 -10.13 6.48
C GLN A 48 12.82 -10.36 7.28
N THR A 49 12.94 -10.87 8.51
CA THR A 49 11.79 -11.08 9.41
C THR A 49 11.09 -9.76 9.71
N ARG A 50 11.87 -8.70 9.96
CA ARG A 50 11.34 -7.38 10.24
C ARG A 50 10.59 -6.78 9.05
N LEU A 51 11.17 -6.87 7.84
CA LEU A 51 10.51 -6.44 6.61
C LEU A 51 9.22 -7.22 6.34
N ARG A 52 9.21 -8.52 6.65
CA ARG A 52 7.99 -9.35 6.55
C ARG A 52 6.90 -8.85 7.51
N ASN A 53 7.25 -8.51 8.74
CA ASN A 53 6.28 -7.99 9.71
C ASN A 53 5.69 -6.64 9.27
N LEU A 54 6.52 -5.73 8.75
CA LEU A 54 6.05 -4.47 8.18
C LEU A 54 5.11 -4.68 6.99
N LYS A 55 5.44 -5.62 6.10
CA LYS A 55 4.56 -6.01 5.00
C LYS A 55 3.21 -6.53 5.51
N ILE A 56 3.22 -7.39 6.53
CA ILE A 56 1.99 -7.89 7.15
C ILE A 56 1.17 -6.71 7.67
N LEU A 57 1.78 -5.78 8.41
CA LEU A 57 1.13 -4.60 8.98
C LEU A 57 0.42 -3.76 7.91
N ILE A 58 1.08 -3.51 6.78
CA ILE A 58 0.50 -2.83 5.62
C ILE A 58 -0.68 -3.64 5.04
N THR A 59 -0.49 -4.94 4.78
CA THR A 59 -1.56 -5.77 4.20
C THR A 59 -2.77 -5.95 5.11
N THR A 60 -2.55 -5.98 6.43
CA THR A 60 -3.64 -6.05 7.41
C THR A 60 -4.42 -4.76 7.51
N LEU A 61 -3.84 -3.61 7.13
CA LEU A 61 -4.55 -2.34 6.99
C LEU A 61 -5.34 -2.27 5.67
N GLU A 62 -4.85 -2.89 4.59
CA GLU A 62 -5.56 -2.92 3.31
C GLU A 62 -6.90 -3.65 3.37
N ALA A 63 -6.99 -4.77 4.09
CA ALA A 63 -8.22 -5.57 4.16
C ALA A 63 -9.43 -4.82 4.75
N PRO A 64 -9.36 -4.19 5.94
CA PRO A 64 -10.45 -3.38 6.48
C PRO A 64 -10.71 -2.11 5.66
N LEU A 65 -9.69 -1.51 5.05
CA LEU A 65 -9.88 -0.38 4.14
C LEU A 65 -10.68 -0.79 2.91
N ARG A 66 -10.33 -1.91 2.25
CA ARG A 66 -11.08 -2.47 1.12
C ARG A 66 -12.51 -2.84 1.52
N ALA A 67 -12.70 -3.45 2.70
CA ALA A 67 -14.04 -3.79 3.20
C ALA A 67 -14.89 -2.53 3.46
N THR A 68 -14.28 -1.47 3.99
CA THR A 68 -14.96 -0.18 4.24
C THR A 68 -15.29 0.52 2.92
N LEU A 69 -14.36 0.57 1.97
CA LEU A 69 -14.60 1.12 0.64
C LEU A 69 -15.67 0.33 -0.13
N ALA A 70 -15.66 -1.01 -0.04
CA ALA A 70 -16.69 -1.85 -0.63
C ALA A 70 -18.07 -1.57 -0.04
N LYS A 71 -18.17 -1.41 1.29
CA LYS A 71 -19.42 -1.01 1.96
C LYS A 71 -19.90 0.39 1.55
N LEU A 72 -18.96 1.34 1.39
CA LEU A 72 -19.29 2.70 0.95
C LEU A 72 -19.73 2.74 -0.52
N SER A 73 -19.12 1.95 -1.41
CA SER A 73 -19.57 1.83 -2.79
C SER A 73 -20.92 1.14 -2.93
N ASP A 74 -21.28 0.25 -2.00
CA ASP A 74 -22.56 -0.47 -1.98
C ASP A 74 -23.67 0.37 -1.31
N SER A 75 -23.30 1.35 -0.48
CA SER A 75 -24.23 2.37 -0.02
C SER A 75 -24.55 3.33 -1.17
N ALA A 76 -25.80 3.28 -1.65
CA ALA A 76 -26.34 3.93 -2.85
C ALA A 76 -26.18 5.47 -2.97
N THR A 77 -25.44 6.11 -2.06
CA THR A 77 -25.15 7.54 -2.06
C THR A 77 -23.87 7.88 -2.82
N TYR A 78 -22.95 6.92 -3.02
CA TYR A 78 -21.74 7.09 -3.84
C TYR A 78 -21.91 6.47 -5.22
N ALA A 79 -22.86 7.00 -6.01
CA ALA A 79 -22.85 6.75 -7.44
C ALA A 79 -21.58 7.40 -8.04
N PRO A 80 -20.74 6.68 -8.79
CA PRO A 80 -19.70 7.33 -9.58
C PRO A 80 -20.39 8.34 -10.50
N LYS A 81 -20.08 9.63 -10.34
CA LYS A 81 -20.56 10.71 -11.22
C LYS A 81 -20.23 10.33 -12.66
N GLY A 82 -21.20 9.81 -13.40
CA GLY A 82 -21.05 9.48 -14.83
C GLY A 82 -21.71 8.18 -15.30
N GLY A 83 -22.19 7.31 -14.41
CA GLY A 83 -22.94 6.13 -14.82
C GLY A 83 -24.37 6.45 -15.25
N VAL A 84 -24.59 6.87 -16.49
CA VAL A 84 -25.95 6.89 -17.07
C VAL A 84 -26.41 5.44 -17.20
N PRO A 85 -27.52 5.02 -16.56
CA PRO A 85 -28.06 3.69 -16.77
C PRO A 85 -28.56 3.61 -18.21
N LEU A 86 -27.94 2.74 -19.01
CA LEU A 86 -28.41 2.46 -20.36
C LEU A 86 -29.81 1.85 -20.29
N PRO A 87 -30.80 2.40 -21.02
CA PRO A 87 -32.12 1.82 -21.08
C PRO A 87 -32.05 0.40 -21.69
N PRO A 88 -32.93 -0.52 -21.27
CA PRO A 88 -32.90 -1.94 -21.65
C PRO A 88 -33.13 -2.21 -23.14
N THR A 89 -33.30 -1.16 -23.95
CA THR A 89 -33.49 -1.23 -25.40
C THR A 89 -32.19 -1.17 -26.21
N VAL A 90 -31.03 -0.90 -25.58
CA VAL A 90 -29.75 -0.79 -26.29
C VAL A 90 -28.93 -2.06 -26.13
N SER A 91 -29.10 -2.99 -27.08
CA SER A 91 -28.21 -4.15 -27.23
C SER A 91 -26.94 -3.72 -27.97
N VAL A 92 -25.82 -3.55 -27.24
CA VAL A 92 -24.50 -3.36 -27.87
C VAL A 92 -24.05 -4.69 -28.47
N ARG A 93 -24.19 -4.85 -29.79
CA ARG A 93 -23.53 -5.94 -30.52
C ARG A 93 -22.04 -5.61 -30.65
N LEU A 94 -21.22 -6.23 -29.81
CA LEU A 94 -19.78 -6.28 -30.02
C LEU A 94 -19.52 -7.16 -31.25
N HIS A 95 -19.19 -6.54 -32.38
CA HIS A 95 -18.60 -7.24 -33.52
C HIS A 95 -17.27 -7.86 -33.07
N GLN A 96 -17.24 -9.20 -32.96
CA GLN A 96 -15.99 -9.94 -32.87
C GLN A 96 -15.37 -9.95 -34.28
N ASN A 97 -14.26 -9.22 -34.44
CA ASN A 97 -13.34 -9.45 -35.54
C ASN A 97 -12.28 -10.46 -35.08
N ALA A 98 -12.39 -11.67 -35.59
CA ALA A 98 -11.27 -12.58 -35.84
C ALA A 98 -11.56 -13.31 -37.15
#